data_AF-A0A1F2S2W9-F1
#
_entry.id   AF-A0A1F2S2W9-F1
#
_cell.length_a   1.000
_cell.length_b   1.000
_cell.length_c   1.000
_cell.angle_alpha   90.00
_cell.angle_beta   90.00
_cell.angle_gamma   90.00
#
_symmetry.space_group_name_H-M   'P 1'
#
loop_
_entity.id
_entity.type
_entity.pdbx_description
1 polymer ?
#
loop_
_entity_poly.entity_id
_entity_poly.type
_entity_poly.pdbx_seq_one_letter_code
_entity_poly.pdbx_strand_id
1 'polypeptide(L)' 'MNPMRTYVYGRVTQPDALGVLYLALGASAIVNADDGSYSVLPEVQYKPVENRELRWLAHIQSGGAQTEFGEKQV' A
#
# COMPACT_ATOMS: atom_id res chain seq x y z
N MET A 1 -6.15 29.10 -2.42
CA MET A 1 -6.75 28.10 -1.51
C MET A 1 -5.99 26.81 -1.74
N ASN A 2 -5.47 26.18 -0.69
CA ASN A 2 -4.48 25.10 -0.78
C ASN A 2 -5.21 23.76 -0.54
N PRO A 3 -5.58 22.99 -1.59
CA PRO A 3 -6.47 21.82 -1.49
C PRO A 3 -5.77 20.55 -0.99
N MET A 4 -4.80 20.69 -0.08
CA MET A 4 -3.86 19.60 0.20
C MET A 4 -3.29 19.68 1.62
N ARG A 5 -4.09 19.36 2.65
CA ARG A 5 -3.58 19.38 4.04
C ARG A 5 -3.93 18.21 4.94
N THR A 6 -4.85 17.33 4.55
CA THR A 6 -5.24 16.22 5.41
C THR A 6 -5.06 14.89 4.70
N TYR A 7 -3.84 14.36 4.82
CA TYR A 7 -3.54 12.99 4.43
C TYR A 7 -3.56 12.09 5.66
N VAL A 8 -4.28 10.98 5.54
CA VAL A 8 -4.24 9.91 6.53
C VAL A 8 -3.39 8.80 5.95
N TYR A 9 -2.26 8.51 6.61
CA TYR A 9 -1.43 7.35 6.32
C TYR A 9 -1.69 6.26 7.35
N GLY A 10 -2.05 5.08 6.87
CA GLY A 10 -2.20 3.89 7.68
C GLY A 10 -1.30 2.79 7.13
N ARG A 11 -0.58 2.10 8.01
CA ARG A 11 0.15 0.88 7.68
C ARG A 11 -0.20 -0.21 8.68
N VAL A 12 -0.60 -1.34 8.15
CA VAL A 12 -0.77 -2.58 8.92
C VAL A 12 0.25 -3.59 8.43
N THR A 13 0.83 -4.33 9.36
CA THR A 13 1.72 -5.43 9.07
C THR A 13 1.47 -6.52 10.09
N GLN A 14 1.23 -7.72 9.59
CA GLN A 14 1.01 -8.92 10.37
C GLN A 14 2.11 -9.92 10.03
N PRO A 15 3.08 -10.14 10.92
CA PRO A 15 4.01 -11.25 10.81
C PRO A 15 3.29 -12.57 11.07
N ASP A 16 3.80 -13.67 10.50
CA ASP A 16 3.27 -15.02 10.64
C ASP A 16 1.75 -15.11 10.39
N ALA A 17 1.31 -14.37 9.37
CA ALA A 17 -0.09 -14.23 9.01
C ALA A 17 -0.68 -15.56 8.55
N LEU A 18 -1.98 -15.73 8.76
CA LEU A 18 -2.74 -16.94 8.38
C LEU A 18 -2.20 -18.24 9.01
N GLY A 19 -1.35 -18.16 10.04
CA GLY A 19 -0.71 -19.31 10.68
C GLY A 19 0.40 -19.95 9.83
N VAL A 20 0.87 -19.27 8.77
CA VAL A 20 1.98 -19.73 7.94
C VAL A 20 3.26 -19.08 8.44
N LEU A 21 4.18 -19.91 8.96
CA LEU A 21 5.49 -19.46 9.42
C LEU A 21 6.24 -18.77 8.27
N TYR A 22 6.78 -17.58 8.53
CA TYR A 22 7.49 -16.75 7.54
C TYR A 22 6.63 -16.14 6.42
N LEU A 23 5.30 -16.15 6.56
CA LEU A 23 4.41 -15.33 5.73
C LEU A 23 4.08 -14.03 6.46
N ALA A 24 4.56 -12.90 5.93
CA ALA A 24 4.16 -11.58 6.39
C ALA A 24 3.15 -10.99 5.40
N LEU A 25 2.02 -10.53 5.94
CA LEU A 25 1.05 -9.73 5.19
C LEU A 25 1.11 -8.30 5.68
N GLY A 26 1.22 -7.35 4.77
CA GLY A 26 1.16 -5.94 5.07
C GLY A 26 0.24 -5.22 4.10
N ALA A 27 -0.26 -4.08 4.52
CA ALA A 27 -0.87 -3.13 3.62
C ALA A 27 -0.57 -1.73 4.13
N SER A 28 -0.19 -0.86 3.21
CA SER A 28 -0.09 0.57 3.47
C SER A 28 -1.18 1.27 2.67
N ALA A 29 -1.83 2.27 3.23
CA ALA A 29 -2.80 3.07 2.54
C ALA A 29 -2.57 4.54 2.89
N ILE A 30 -2.64 5.40 1.88
CA ILE A 30 -2.70 6.84 2.03
C ILE A 30 -4.00 7.32 1.42
N VAL A 31 -4.78 8.07 2.19
CA VAL A 31 -6.05 8.63 1.76
C VAL A 31 -6.01 10.14 1.92
N ASN A 32 -6.37 10.85 0.85
CA ASN A 32 -6.62 12.27 0.91
C ASN A 32 -8.05 12.50 1.40
N ALA A 33 -8.22 13.11 2.57
CA ALA A 33 -9.55 13.40 3.12
C ALA A 33 -10.27 14.56 2.42
N ASP A 34 -9.57 15.32 1.56
CA ASP A 34 -10.11 16.48 0.84
C ASP A 34 -10.84 16.07 -0.47
N ASP A 35 -10.16 15.27 -1.30
CA ASP A 35 -10.67 14.83 -2.62
C ASP A 35 -11.15 13.35 -2.62
N GLY A 36 -10.89 12.60 -1.56
CA GLY A 36 -11.22 11.17 -1.47
C GLY A 36 -10.29 10.27 -2.29
N SER A 37 -9.31 10.84 -3.00
CA SER A 37 -8.25 10.10 -3.68
C SER A 37 -7.44 9.25 -2.69
N TYR A 38 -7.15 8.00 -3.07
CA TYR A 38 -6.42 7.07 -2.23
C TYR A 38 -5.38 6.27 -3.01
N SER A 39 -4.30 5.91 -2.34
CA SER A 39 -3.34 4.92 -2.81
C SER A 39 -3.16 3.84 -1.75
N VAL A 40 -3.29 2.59 -2.15
CA VAL A 40 -3.13 1.41 -1.32
C VAL A 40 -2.03 0.55 -1.92
N LEU A 41 -1.11 0.16 -1.06
CA LEU A 41 0.00 -0.74 -1.33
C LEU A 41 -0.13 -1.97 -0.43
N PRO A 42 -0.89 -3.00 -0.86
CA PRO A 42 -0.79 -4.30 -0.21
C PRO A 42 0.57 -4.92 -0.52
N GLU A 43 1.19 -5.48 0.51
CA GLU A 43 2.43 -6.24 0.41
C GLU A 43 2.27 -7.63 1.03
N VAL A 44 2.86 -8.62 0.38
CA VAL A 44 2.93 -9.99 0.89
C VAL A 44 4.37 -10.43 0.77
N GLN A 45 4.95 -10.90 1.85
CA GLN A 45 6.31 -11.41 1.86
C GLN A 45 6.29 -12.84 2.39
N TYR A 46 6.94 -13.74 1.68
CA TYR A 46 7.05 -15.15 2.05
C TYR A 46 8.51 -15.58 2.02
N LYS A 47 9.01 -16.07 3.15
CA LYS A 47 10.41 -16.52 3.33
C LYS A 47 10.47 -17.98 3.81
N PRO A 48 10.14 -18.96 2.95
CA PRO A 48 10.02 -20.35 3.37
C PRO A 48 11.34 -21.01 3.79
N VAL A 49 12.47 -20.58 3.23
CA VAL A 49 13.78 -21.18 3.47
C VAL A 49 14.87 -20.10 3.42
N GLU A 50 16.01 -20.39 4.03
CA GLU A 50 17.19 -19.53 3.99
C GLU A 50 17.55 -19.20 2.52
N ASN A 51 17.68 -17.90 2.23
CA ASN A 51 18.00 -17.35 0.89
C ASN A 51 16.89 -17.41 -0.18
N ARG A 52 15.64 -17.74 0.17
CA ARG A 52 14.49 -17.57 -0.75
C ARG A 52 13.48 -16.59 -0.17
N GLU A 53 13.38 -15.44 -0.80
CA GLU A 53 12.37 -14.42 -0.49
C GLU A 53 11.47 -14.23 -1.70
N LEU A 54 10.16 -14.38 -1.48
CA LEU A 54 9.14 -13.99 -2.45
C LEU A 54 8.39 -12.79 -1.90
N ARG A 55 8.42 -11.67 -2.61
CA ARG A 55 7.70 -10.47 -2.22
C ARG A 55 6.75 -10.04 -3.34
N TRP A 56 5.48 -9.95 -2.99
CA TRP A 56 4.46 -9.35 -3.81
C TRP A 56 4.15 -7.97 -3.29
N LEU A 57 4.23 -6.99 -4.17
CA LEU A 57 3.79 -5.63 -3.91
C LEU A 57 2.81 -5.29 -5.02
N ALA A 58 1.57 -4.98 -4.66
CA ALA A 58 0.67 -4.35 -5.61
C ALA A 58 0.59 -2.86 -5.28
N HIS A 59 0.41 -2.05 -6.31
CA HIS A 59 0.13 -0.62 -6.13
C HIS A 59 -1.22 -0.34 -6.75
N ILE A 60 -2.19 -0.01 -5.90
CA ILE A 60 -3.56 0.25 -6.29
C ILE A 60 -3.83 1.70 -5.93
N GLN A 61 -3.86 2.54 -6.93
CA GLN A 61 -4.11 3.96 -6.78
C GLN A 61 -5.41 4.30 -7.50
N SER A 62 -6.33 4.95 -6.79
CA SER A 62 -7.60 5.40 -7.32
C SER A 62 -7.79 6.85 -6.89
N GLY A 63 -7.69 7.74 -7.86
CA GLY A 63 -8.00 9.15 -7.74
C GLY A 63 -8.86 9.57 -8.93
N GLY A 64 -9.76 10.53 -8.73
CA GLY A 64 -10.55 11.10 -9.82
C GLY A 64 -9.63 11.59 -10.95
N ALA A 65 -10.15 11.66 -12.18
CA ALA A 65 -9.44 11.92 -13.44
C ALA A 65 -8.63 13.24 -13.53
N GLN A 66 -8.37 13.93 -12.41
CA GLN A 66 -7.64 15.19 -12.32
C GLN A 66 -6.70 15.29 -11.08
N THR A 67 -6.26 14.17 -10.47
CA THR A 67 -5.27 14.23 -9.37
C THR A 67 -3.93 13.61 -9.76
N GLU A 68 -2.85 14.21 -9.24
CA GLU A 68 -1.42 13.94 -9.52
C GLU A 68 -0.97 12.47 -9.37
N PHE A 69 -1.81 11.59 -8.81
CA PHE A 69 -1.56 10.14 -8.77
C PHE A 69 -1.79 9.44 -10.12
N GLY A 70 -2.51 10.06 -11.05
CA GLY A 70 -2.61 9.61 -12.45
C GLY A 70 -1.41 10.01 -13.33
N GLU A 71 -0.56 10.95 -12.88
CA GLU A 71 0.44 11.57 -13.76
C GLU A 71 1.87 11.02 -13.61
N LYS A 72 2.12 10.10 -12.67
CA LYS A 72 3.38 9.34 -12.63
C LYS A 72 3.16 7.86 -12.83
N GLN A 73 2.87 7.52 -14.08
CA GLN A 73 3.20 6.23 -14.65
C GLN A 73 4.24 6.50 -15.75
N VAL A 74 5.53 6.49 -15.39
CA VAL A 74 6.66 6.44 -16.33
C VAL A 74 7.58 5.32 -15.90
#